data_AF-A0A7V3QI52-F1
#
_entry.id   AF-A0A7V3QI52-F1
#
_cell.length_a   1.000
_cell.length_b   1.000
_cell.length_c   1.000
_cell.angle_alpha   90.00
_cell.angle_beta   90.00
_cell.angle_gamma   90.00
#
_symmetry.space_group_name_H-M   'P 1'
#
loop_
_entity.id
_entity.type
_entity.pdbx_description
1 polymer ?
#
loop_
_entity_poly.entity_id
_entity_poly.type
_entity_poly.pdbx_seq_one_letter_code
_entity_poly.pdbx_strand_id
1 'polypeptide(L)'
;MPNPLLEEIIEDELEKAVEVKDKEALKRYVKILVSSFSESNEVTKLNQEIKESINILTKETSGVREEIKLLIEMMNKRFEEQKEYTDKRFEELIQYSDKRFEEINRRFEEQKEYTDKRFEDLIHYSDKKFQEIIAYTDKTFKEQKEYTDKRFEDLIHYSDKRFEELMHYSDKRFEDMNKKFTLLTWMISIGFTVVSVLIVIFRFLR
;
A
#
# COMPACT_ATOMS: atom_id res chain seq x y z
N MET A 1 -46.88 53.21 66.32
CA MET A 1 -48.14 53.48 67.12
C MET A 1 -48.06 54.90 67.68
N PRO A 2 -49.15 55.70 67.67
CA PRO A 2 -49.14 57.05 68.25
C PRO A 2 -48.72 56.98 69.71
N ASN A 3 -47.84 57.89 70.13
CA ASN A 3 -47.34 57.95 71.50
C ASN A 3 -48.31 58.82 72.34
N PRO A 4 -49.20 58.22 73.15
CA PRO A 4 -50.25 58.96 73.86
C PRO A 4 -49.67 59.98 74.85
N LEU A 5 -48.48 59.73 75.41
CA LEU A 5 -47.76 60.68 76.26
C LEU A 5 -47.30 61.91 75.48
N LEU A 6 -46.88 61.75 74.22
CA LEU A 6 -46.45 62.87 73.39
C LEU A 6 -47.64 63.70 72.91
N GLU A 7 -48.77 63.05 72.65
CA GLU A 7 -50.04 63.71 72.33
C GLU A 7 -50.49 64.59 73.51
N GLU A 8 -50.50 64.05 74.72
CA GLU A 8 -50.91 64.76 75.93
C GLU A 8 -50.01 65.97 76.25
N ILE A 9 -48.68 65.81 76.10
CA ILE A 9 -47.71 66.89 76.34
C ILE A 9 -47.87 68.01 75.31
N ILE A 10 -47.98 67.68 74.02
CA ILE A 10 -48.10 68.68 72.95
C ILE A 10 -49.45 69.40 73.04
N GLU A 11 -50.51 68.69 73.42
CA GLU A 11 -51.83 69.28 73.64
C GLU A 11 -51.81 70.30 74.79
N ASP A 12 -51.27 69.95 75.96
CA ASP A 12 -51.17 70.83 77.13
C ASP A 12 -50.31 72.08 76.88
N GLU A 13 -49.18 71.93 76.19
CA GLU A 13 -48.31 73.06 75.82
C GLU A 13 -49.00 74.00 74.82
N LEU A 14 -49.71 73.47 73.83
CA LEU A 14 -50.44 74.29 72.85
C LEU A 14 -51.65 75.00 73.48
N GLU A 15 -52.36 74.36 74.41
CA GLU A 15 -53.45 75.01 75.16
C GLU A 15 -52.97 76.22 75.99
N LYS A 16 -51.72 76.18 76.49
CA LYS A 16 -51.11 77.29 77.23
C LYS A 16 -50.52 78.37 76.32
N ALA A 17 -50.05 78.01 75.13
CA ALA A 17 -49.33 78.91 74.24
C ALA A 17 -50.23 79.72 73.29
N VAL A 18 -51.42 79.21 72.93
CA VAL A 18 -52.32 79.87 71.95
C VAL A 18 -53.78 79.90 72.42
N GLU A 19 -54.56 80.85 71.89
CA GLU A 19 -56.01 80.90 72.14
C GLU A 19 -56.73 79.78 71.36
N VAL A 20 -57.20 78.76 72.09
CA VAL A 20 -57.86 77.57 71.50
C VAL A 20 -59.36 77.82 71.35
N LYS A 21 -59.81 78.02 70.10
CA LYS A 21 -61.24 78.24 69.77
C LYS A 21 -62.07 76.95 69.71
N ASP A 22 -61.44 75.84 69.36
CA ASP A 22 -62.06 74.51 69.26
C ASP A 22 -61.07 73.46 69.79
N LYS A 23 -61.35 72.92 70.97
CA LYS A 23 -60.50 71.91 71.64
C LYS A 23 -60.48 70.58 70.87
N GLU A 24 -61.54 70.22 70.17
CA GLU A 24 -61.63 68.96 69.43
C GLU A 24 -60.82 69.04 68.13
N ALA A 25 -60.78 70.22 67.50
CA ALA A 25 -59.89 70.49 66.37
C ALA A 25 -58.41 70.44 66.79
N LEU A 26 -58.05 71.00 67.95
CA LEU A 26 -56.70 70.92 68.49
C LEU A 26 -56.27 69.46 68.72
N LYS A 27 -57.11 68.66 69.40
CA LYS A 27 -56.88 67.22 69.61
C LYS A 27 -56.64 66.46 68.30
N ARG A 28 -57.48 66.68 67.28
CA ARG A 28 -57.31 66.06 65.95
C ARG A 28 -55.99 66.45 65.30
N TYR A 29 -55.62 67.72 65.39
CA TYR A 29 -54.37 68.23 64.82
C TYR A 29 -53.14 67.64 65.51
N VAL A 30 -53.10 67.64 66.85
CA VAL A 30 -52.02 67.05 67.65
C VAL A 30 -51.86 65.56 67.33
N LYS A 31 -52.97 64.82 67.27
CA LYS A 31 -52.94 63.39 66.90
C LYS A 31 -52.34 63.15 65.51
N ILE A 32 -52.71 63.95 64.51
CA ILE A 32 -52.15 63.84 63.14
C ILE A 32 -50.66 64.19 63.14
N LEU A 33 -50.26 65.25 63.86
CA LEU A 33 -48.88 65.69 63.96
C LEU A 33 -47.99 64.64 64.65
N VAL A 34 -48.44 64.07 65.78
CA VAL A 34 -47.71 63.01 66.48
C VAL A 34 -47.65 61.72 65.64
N SER A 35 -48.72 61.40 64.91
CA SER A 35 -48.75 60.26 64.00
C SER A 35 -47.76 60.43 62.85
N SER A 36 -47.67 61.62 62.24
CA SER A 36 -46.73 61.87 61.13
C SER A 36 -45.26 61.83 61.56
N PHE A 37 -44.93 62.32 62.76
CA PHE A 37 -43.59 62.16 63.34
C PHE A 37 -43.26 60.69 63.64
N SER A 38 -44.24 59.91 64.11
CA SER A 38 -44.06 58.48 64.37
C SER A 38 -43.79 57.69 63.08
N GLU A 39 -44.54 57.97 62.02
CA GLU A 39 -44.31 57.38 60.69
C GLU A 39 -42.93 57.74 60.13
N SER A 40 -42.51 59.00 60.24
CA SER A 40 -41.17 59.45 59.79
C SER A 40 -40.03 58.75 60.54
N ASN A 41 -40.18 58.53 61.84
CA ASN A 41 -39.21 57.77 62.64
C ASN A 41 -39.15 56.28 62.25
N GLU A 42 -40.31 55.66 62.01
CA GLU A 42 -40.37 54.27 61.52
C GLU A 42 -39.70 54.13 60.14
N VAL A 43 -39.94 55.07 59.22
CA VAL A 43 -39.27 55.13 57.90
C VAL A 43 -37.76 55.32 58.05
N THR A 44 -37.31 56.18 58.96
CA THR A 44 -35.88 56.41 59.21
C THR A 44 -35.19 55.16 59.73
N LYS A 45 -35.82 54.46 60.68
CA LYS A 45 -35.32 53.20 61.23
C LYS A 45 -35.24 52.12 60.15
N LEU A 46 -36.30 51.98 59.34
CA LEU A 46 -36.32 51.04 58.22
C LEU A 46 -35.22 51.33 57.20
N ASN A 47 -34.98 52.59 56.86
CA ASN A 47 -33.91 52.98 55.94
C ASN A 47 -32.51 52.62 56.48
N GLN A 48 -32.32 52.71 57.80
CA GLN A 48 -31.06 52.30 58.43
C GLN A 48 -30.87 50.78 58.38
N GLU A 49 -31.90 49.99 58.71
CA GLU A 49 -31.88 48.53 58.61
C GLU A 49 -31.64 48.06 57.15
N ILE A 50 -32.25 48.73 56.17
CA ILE A 50 -32.01 48.48 54.74
C ILE A 50 -30.55 48.78 54.38
N LYS A 51 -30.00 49.91 54.84
CA LYS A 51 -28.61 50.29 54.54
C LYS A 51 -27.61 49.29 55.12
N GLU A 52 -27.87 48.80 56.34
CA GLU A 52 -27.06 47.76 56.98
C GLU A 52 -27.13 46.44 56.20
N SER A 53 -28.34 46.03 55.81
CA SER A 53 -28.58 44.83 55.00
C SER A 53 -27.87 44.91 53.64
N ILE A 54 -27.95 46.06 52.96
CA ILE A 54 -27.25 46.32 51.68
C ILE A 54 -25.73 46.20 51.86
N ASN A 55 -25.19 46.72 52.97
CA ASN A 55 -23.75 46.66 53.24
C ASN A 55 -23.28 45.21 53.47
N ILE A 56 -24.06 44.41 54.20
CA ILE A 56 -23.79 42.98 54.40
C ILE A 56 -23.82 42.26 53.05
N LEU A 57 -24.89 42.44 52.26
CA LEU A 57 -25.02 41.84 50.93
C LEU A 57 -23.88 42.24 50.00
N THR A 58 -23.43 43.50 50.05
CA THR A 58 -22.30 43.97 49.23
C THR A 58 -21.00 43.25 49.60
N LYS A 59 -20.75 43.04 50.90
CA LYS A 59 -19.59 42.28 51.37
C LYS A 59 -19.65 40.82 50.96
N GLU A 60 -20.80 40.16 51.16
CA GLU A 60 -21.01 38.76 50.76
C GLU A 60 -20.82 38.59 49.25
N THR A 61 -21.42 39.48 48.44
CA THR A 61 -21.28 39.45 46.97
C THR A 61 -19.83 39.64 46.53
N SER A 62 -19.08 40.50 47.24
CA SER A 62 -17.65 40.67 46.97
C SER A 62 -16.82 39.42 47.29
N GLY A 63 -17.15 38.73 48.39
CA GLY A 63 -16.53 37.45 48.75
C GLY A 63 -16.79 36.37 47.70
N VAL A 64 -18.05 36.21 47.29
CA VAL A 64 -18.44 35.27 46.21
C VAL A 64 -17.69 35.57 44.91
N ARG A 65 -17.50 36.84 44.55
CA ARG A 65 -16.75 37.22 43.35
C ARG A 65 -15.30 36.76 43.41
N GLU A 66 -14.64 36.88 44.56
CA GLU A 66 -13.25 36.44 44.72
C GLU A 66 -13.14 34.90 44.74
N GLU A 67 -14.08 34.21 45.39
CA GLU A 67 -14.16 32.75 45.34
C GLU A 67 -14.34 32.21 43.91
N ILE A 68 -15.20 32.86 43.10
CA ILE A 68 -15.39 32.52 41.69
C ILE A 68 -14.09 32.73 40.90
N LYS A 69 -13.34 33.82 41.12
CA LYS A 69 -12.06 34.03 40.45
C LYS A 69 -11.05 32.94 40.80
N LEU A 70 -10.92 32.60 42.07
CA LEU A 70 -10.04 31.52 42.53
C LEU A 70 -10.44 30.17 41.91
N LEU A 71 -11.74 29.88 41.85
CA LEU A 71 -12.24 28.67 41.22
C LEU A 71 -11.88 28.62 39.72
N ILE A 72 -12.06 29.72 38.99
CA ILE A 72 -11.69 29.81 37.56
C ILE A 72 -10.19 29.60 37.38
N GLU A 73 -9.36 30.22 38.22
CA GLU A 73 -7.91 30.08 38.15
C GLU A 73 -7.48 28.62 38.41
N MET A 74 -8.06 27.98 39.43
CA MET A 74 -7.83 26.56 39.71
C MET A 74 -8.29 25.65 38.56
N MET A 75 -9.44 25.95 37.95
CA MET A 75 -9.94 25.22 36.79
C MET A 75 -9.01 25.35 35.58
N ASN A 76 -8.56 26.56 35.28
CA ASN A 76 -7.64 26.82 34.18
C ASN A 76 -6.31 26.10 34.38
N LYS A 77 -5.77 26.12 35.61
CA LYS A 77 -4.55 25.39 35.95
C LYS A 77 -4.71 23.88 35.74
N ARG A 78 -5.80 23.29 36.23
CA ARG A 78 -6.09 21.86 36.03
C ARG A 78 -6.29 21.50 34.56
N PHE A 79 -6.90 22.39 33.78
CA PHE A 79 -7.10 22.21 32.36
C PHE A 79 -5.76 22.21 31.60
N GLU A 80 -4.86 23.14 31.92
CA GLU A 80 -3.54 23.19 31.29
C GLU A 80 -2.69 21.95 31.66
N GLU A 81 -2.72 21.53 32.93
CA GLU A 81 -2.05 20.29 33.36
C GLU A 81 -2.60 19.06 32.63
N GLN A 82 -3.93 18.98 32.46
CA GLN A 82 -4.57 17.88 31.73
C GLN A 82 -4.19 17.89 30.24
N LYS A 83 -4.14 19.08 29.64
CA LYS A 83 -3.74 19.26 28.24
C LYS A 83 -2.28 18.84 28.04
N GLU A 84 -1.36 19.31 28.87
CA GLU A 84 0.06 18.94 28.79
C GLU A 84 0.26 17.43 28.98
N TYR A 85 -0.46 16.81 29.92
CA TYR A 85 -0.45 15.35 30.09
C TYR A 85 -0.95 14.62 28.84
N THR A 86 -2.01 15.12 28.21
CA THR A 86 -2.59 14.53 27.00
C THR A 86 -1.63 14.66 25.82
N ASP A 87 -1.03 15.84 25.64
CA ASP A 87 -0.06 16.12 24.59
C ASP A 87 1.16 15.18 24.72
N LYS A 88 1.72 15.03 25.92
CA LYS A 88 2.83 14.08 26.18
C LYS A 88 2.45 12.64 25.82
N ARG A 89 1.27 12.17 26.22
CA ARG A 89 0.81 10.82 25.86
C ARG A 89 0.62 10.64 24.36
N PHE A 90 0.19 11.69 23.67
CA PHE A 90 0.00 11.65 22.22
C PHE A 90 1.35 11.60 21.51
N GLU A 91 2.33 12.39 21.95
CA GLU A 91 3.71 12.34 21.46
C GLU A 91 4.34 10.95 21.68
N GLU A 92 4.20 10.36 22.87
CA GLU A 92 4.66 9.01 23.15
C GLU A 92 4.04 7.97 22.21
N LEU A 93 2.75 8.10 21.92
CA LEU A 93 2.04 7.21 21.00
C LEU A 93 2.53 7.36 19.56
N ILE A 94 2.80 8.59 19.10
CA ILE A 94 3.39 8.85 17.78
C ILE A 94 4.78 8.23 17.71
N GLN A 95 5.65 8.47 18.69
CA GLN A 95 7.01 7.91 18.72
C GLN A 95 7.01 6.38 18.72
N TYR A 96 6.09 5.76 19.48
CA TYR A 96 5.92 4.31 19.47
C TYR A 96 5.47 3.81 18.10
N SER A 97 4.53 4.49 17.46
CA SER A 97 4.07 4.17 16.10
C SER A 97 5.20 4.26 15.08
N ASP A 98 5.98 5.34 15.13
CA ASP A 98 7.11 5.57 14.21
C ASP A 98 8.16 4.45 14.33
N LYS A 99 8.56 4.09 15.56
CA LYS A 99 9.47 2.96 15.80
C LYS A 99 8.95 1.64 15.23
N ARG A 100 7.63 1.38 15.35
CA ARG A 100 7.03 0.18 14.77
C ARG A 100 7.04 0.21 13.25
N PHE A 101 6.80 1.37 12.64
CA PHE A 101 6.87 1.53 11.20
C PHE A 101 8.30 1.35 10.68
N GLU A 102 9.30 1.91 11.36
CA GLU A 102 10.72 1.69 11.04
C GLU A 102 11.09 0.21 11.10
N GLU A 103 10.65 -0.52 12.13
CA GLU A 103 10.91 -1.96 12.24
C GLU A 103 10.24 -2.77 11.13
N ILE A 104 9.01 -2.41 10.74
CA ILE A 104 8.32 -3.02 9.60
C ILE A 104 9.09 -2.76 8.30
N ASN A 105 9.53 -1.54 8.07
CA ASN A 105 10.31 -1.17 6.88
C ASN A 105 11.61 -1.97 6.82
N ARG A 106 12.35 -2.09 7.93
CA ARG A 106 13.57 -2.90 7.99
C ARG A 106 13.29 -4.36 7.63
N ARG A 107 12.24 -4.97 8.19
CA ARG A 107 11.86 -6.36 7.88
C ARG A 107 11.48 -6.54 6.42
N PHE A 108 10.85 -5.53 5.82
CA PHE A 108 10.49 -5.57 4.40
C PHE A 108 11.74 -5.47 3.51
N GLU A 109 12.70 -4.62 3.85
CA GLU A 109 14.00 -4.52 3.16
C GLU A 109 14.78 -5.84 3.25
N GLU A 110 14.88 -6.43 4.45
CA GLU A 110 15.52 -7.74 4.66
C GLU A 110 14.84 -8.85 3.82
N GLN A 111 13.51 -8.86 3.78
CA GLN A 111 12.75 -9.83 2.98
C GLN A 111 12.99 -9.63 1.48
N LYS A 112 13.06 -8.37 1.02
CA LYS A 112 13.36 -8.04 -0.37
C LYS A 112 14.75 -8.52 -0.74
N GLU A 113 15.77 -8.20 0.05
CA GLU A 113 17.15 -8.62 -0.21
C GLU A 113 17.29 -10.15 -0.25
N TYR A 114 16.63 -10.86 0.68
CA TYR A 114 16.59 -12.32 0.67
C TYR A 114 15.93 -12.89 -0.60
N THR A 115 14.85 -12.25 -1.06
CA THR A 115 14.14 -12.66 -2.28
C THR A 115 14.99 -12.42 -3.52
N ASP A 116 15.65 -11.26 -3.59
CA ASP A 116 16.54 -10.90 -4.70
C ASP A 116 17.69 -11.90 -4.80
N LYS A 117 18.37 -12.21 -3.69
CA LYS A 117 19.43 -13.25 -3.64
C LYS A 117 18.95 -14.62 -4.11
N ARG A 118 17.77 -15.06 -3.65
CA ARG A 118 17.20 -16.33 -4.09
C ARG A 118 16.89 -16.36 -5.58
N PHE A 119 16.46 -15.22 -6.13
CA PHE A 119 16.16 -15.11 -7.54
C PHE A 119 17.44 -15.16 -8.39
N GLU A 120 18.50 -14.48 -7.95
CA GLU A 120 19.83 -14.55 -8.55
C GLU A 120 20.38 -15.99 -8.55
N ASP A 121 20.29 -16.70 -7.40
CA ASP A 121 20.69 -18.10 -7.30
C ASP A 121 19.93 -19.00 -8.28
N LEU A 122 18.62 -18.75 -8.45
CA LEU A 122 17.78 -19.50 -9.37
C LEU A 122 18.16 -19.23 -10.83
N ILE A 123 18.47 -17.99 -11.19
CA ILE A 123 18.98 -17.63 -12.52
C ILE A 123 20.30 -18.35 -12.78
N HIS A 124 21.26 -18.30 -11.84
CA HIS A 124 22.55 -18.97 -11.99
C HIS A 124 22.42 -20.49 -12.13
N TYR A 125 21.55 -21.11 -11.32
CA TYR A 125 21.25 -22.53 -11.43
C TYR A 125 20.66 -22.88 -12.81
N SER A 126 19.70 -22.08 -13.28
CA SER A 126 19.06 -22.26 -14.58
C SER A 126 20.07 -22.14 -15.73
N ASP A 127 20.94 -21.12 -15.69
CA ASP A 127 21.98 -20.92 -16.69
C ASP A 127 22.94 -22.12 -16.75
N LYS A 128 23.41 -22.58 -15.60
CA LYS A 128 24.26 -23.79 -15.52
C LYS A 128 23.55 -25.01 -16.12
N LYS A 129 22.28 -25.22 -15.80
CA LYS A 129 21.50 -26.34 -16.36
C LYS A 129 21.32 -26.23 -17.87
N PHE A 130 21.12 -25.01 -18.37
CA PHE A 130 21.02 -24.78 -19.80
C PHE A 130 22.34 -25.07 -20.51
N GLN A 131 23.47 -24.65 -19.95
CA GLN A 131 24.80 -24.99 -20.47
C GLN A 131 25.07 -26.50 -20.47
N GLU A 132 24.68 -27.22 -19.41
CA GLU A 132 24.78 -28.69 -19.35
C GLU A 132 23.99 -29.35 -20.49
N ILE A 133 22.77 -28.86 -20.77
CA ILE A 133 21.91 -29.37 -21.86
C ILE A 133 22.54 -29.10 -23.23
N ILE A 134 23.06 -27.89 -23.46
CA ILE A 134 23.74 -27.55 -24.71
C ILE A 134 24.93 -28.49 -24.94
N ALA A 135 25.79 -28.66 -23.93
CA ALA A 135 26.98 -29.50 -24.05
C ALA A 135 26.63 -30.97 -24.33
N TYR A 136 25.60 -31.50 -23.66
CA TYR A 136 25.08 -32.85 -23.92
C TYR A 136 24.54 -33.00 -25.35
N THR A 137 23.76 -32.02 -25.81
CA THR A 137 23.17 -32.00 -27.16
C THR A 137 24.26 -31.96 -28.22
N ASP A 138 25.25 -31.09 -28.07
CA ASP A 138 26.40 -30.99 -28.97
C ASP A 138 27.18 -32.29 -29.06
N LYS A 139 27.43 -32.95 -27.92
CA LYS A 139 28.10 -34.25 -27.88
C LYS A 139 27.29 -35.30 -28.64
N THR A 140 25.99 -35.41 -28.33
CA THR A 140 25.10 -36.39 -28.96
C THR A 140 25.01 -36.17 -30.48
N PHE A 141 24.93 -34.91 -30.92
CA PHE A 141 24.90 -34.56 -32.33
C PHE A 141 26.19 -34.94 -33.05
N LYS A 142 27.36 -34.70 -32.43
CA LYS A 142 28.65 -35.13 -32.98
C LYS A 142 28.74 -36.64 -33.14
N GLU A 143 28.35 -37.40 -32.12
CA GLU A 143 28.33 -38.88 -32.16
C GLU A 143 27.39 -39.39 -33.26
N GLN A 144 26.20 -38.81 -33.38
CA GLN A 144 25.25 -39.17 -34.43
C GLN A 144 25.78 -38.86 -35.83
N LYS A 145 26.45 -37.72 -35.99
CA LYS A 145 27.09 -37.34 -37.25
C LYS A 145 28.18 -38.34 -37.63
N GLU A 146 29.10 -38.65 -36.72
CA GLU A 146 30.19 -39.61 -36.99
C GLU A 146 29.66 -41.00 -37.35
N TYR A 147 28.63 -41.47 -36.64
CA TYR A 147 27.96 -42.73 -36.98
C TYR A 147 27.33 -42.70 -38.38
N THR A 148 26.69 -41.59 -38.75
CA THR A 148 26.08 -41.40 -40.06
C THR A 148 27.13 -41.37 -41.17
N ASP A 149 28.23 -40.64 -40.95
CA ASP A 149 29.35 -40.54 -41.88
C ASP A 149 29.96 -41.93 -42.14
N LYS A 150 30.22 -42.73 -41.07
CA LYS A 150 30.70 -44.13 -41.20
C LYS A 150 29.76 -45.01 -42.01
N ARG A 151 28.44 -44.94 -41.75
CA ARG A 151 27.46 -45.73 -42.53
C ARG A 151 27.41 -45.30 -44.00
N PHE A 152 27.65 -44.02 -44.28
CA PHE A 152 27.68 -43.51 -45.64
C PHE A 152 28.95 -43.99 -46.37
N GLU A 153 30.11 -43.99 -45.70
CA GLU A 153 31.35 -44.57 -46.23
C GLU A 153 31.19 -46.07 -46.53
N ASP A 154 30.61 -46.84 -45.61
CA ASP A 154 30.33 -48.27 -45.81
C ASP A 154 29.40 -48.49 -47.03
N LEU A 155 28.41 -47.62 -47.21
CA LEU A 155 27.49 -47.66 -48.33
C LEU A 155 28.20 -47.38 -49.66
N ILE A 156 29.08 -46.38 -49.71
CA ILE A 156 29.91 -46.07 -50.88
C ILE A 156 30.78 -47.27 -51.22
N HIS A 157 31.53 -47.81 -50.25
CA HIS A 157 32.42 -48.94 -50.48
C HIS A 157 31.68 -50.18 -50.99
N TYR A 158 30.50 -50.46 -50.44
CA TYR A 158 29.64 -51.54 -50.92
C TYR A 158 29.15 -51.30 -52.36
N SER A 159 28.78 -50.06 -52.69
CA SER A 159 28.36 -49.67 -54.04
C SER A 159 29.51 -49.82 -55.03
N ASP A 160 30.72 -49.38 -54.69
CA ASP A 160 31.91 -49.48 -55.52
C ASP A 160 32.24 -50.94 -55.81
N LYS A 161 32.25 -51.80 -54.78
CA LYS A 161 32.48 -53.24 -54.95
C LYS A 161 31.45 -53.89 -55.89
N ARG A 162 30.17 -53.56 -55.71
CA ARG A 162 29.11 -54.05 -56.62
C ARG A 162 29.31 -53.57 -58.05
N PHE A 163 29.75 -52.33 -58.23
CA PHE A 163 30.03 -51.76 -59.53
C PHE A 163 31.22 -52.46 -60.21
N GLU A 164 32.31 -52.72 -59.47
CA GLU A 164 33.45 -53.52 -59.95
C GLU A 164 33.04 -54.93 -60.37
N GLU A 165 32.22 -55.61 -59.56
CA GLU A 165 31.69 -56.94 -59.87
C GLU A 165 30.85 -56.93 -61.17
N LEU A 166 30.03 -55.89 -61.36
CA LEU A 166 29.25 -55.68 -62.58
C LEU A 166 30.15 -55.41 -63.80
N MET A 167 31.18 -54.58 -63.66
CA MET A 167 32.16 -54.30 -64.72
C MET A 167 32.90 -55.56 -65.14
N HIS A 168 33.43 -56.33 -64.19
CA HIS A 168 34.12 -57.59 -64.47
C HIS A 168 33.21 -58.61 -65.17
N TYR A 169 31.94 -58.72 -64.74
CA TYR A 169 30.96 -59.56 -65.42
C TYR A 169 30.70 -59.09 -66.86
N SER A 170 30.58 -57.78 -67.07
CA SER A 170 30.41 -57.17 -68.39
C SER A 170 31.60 -57.46 -69.30
N ASP A 171 32.84 -57.28 -68.81
CA ASP A 171 34.06 -57.56 -69.56
C ASP A 171 34.14 -59.02 -69.98
N LYS A 172 33.87 -59.95 -69.05
CA LYS A 172 33.84 -61.38 -69.36
C LYS A 172 32.79 -61.74 -70.40
N ARG A 173 31.60 -61.14 -70.33
CA ARG A 173 30.54 -61.32 -71.34
C ARG A 173 30.97 -60.75 -72.69
N PHE A 174 31.64 -59.61 -72.71
CA PHE A 174 32.16 -58.98 -73.91
C PHE A 174 33.26 -59.82 -74.56
N GLU A 175 34.18 -60.40 -73.77
CA GLU A 175 35.19 -61.33 -74.27
C GLU A 175 34.58 -62.59 -74.90
N ASP A 176 33.59 -63.21 -74.24
CA ASP A 176 32.88 -64.38 -74.77
C ASP A 176 32.15 -64.03 -76.09
N MET A 177 31.51 -62.86 -76.14
CA MET A 177 30.92 -62.34 -77.38
C MET A 177 31.98 -62.12 -78.46
N ASN A 178 33.14 -61.57 -78.13
CA ASN A 178 34.22 -61.31 -79.09
C ASN A 178 34.82 -62.61 -79.66
N LYS A 179 34.96 -63.65 -78.83
CA LYS A 179 35.37 -65.00 -79.28
C LYS A 179 34.36 -65.61 -80.24
N LYS A 180 33.06 -65.56 -79.90
CA LYS A 180 31.98 -66.02 -80.77
C LYS A 180 31.95 -65.23 -82.09
N PHE A 181 32.15 -63.93 -82.03
CA PHE A 181 32.25 -63.07 -83.21
C PHE A 181 33.44 -63.45 -84.08
N THR A 182 34.62 -63.64 -83.50
CA THR A 182 35.84 -64.06 -84.22
C THR A 182 35.65 -65.40 -84.93
N LEU A 183 35.05 -66.38 -84.26
CA LEU A 183 34.70 -67.67 -84.86
C LEU A 183 33.74 -67.50 -86.04
N LEU A 184 32.69 -66.69 -85.87
CA LEU A 184 31.73 -66.39 -86.92
C LEU A 184 32.40 -65.71 -88.12
N THR A 185 33.28 -64.73 -87.88
CA THR A 185 34.07 -64.08 -88.93
C THR A 185 34.94 -65.09 -89.68
N TRP A 186 35.64 -65.99 -88.98
CA TRP A 186 36.47 -67.01 -89.60
C TRP A 186 35.65 -67.98 -90.47
N MET A 187 34.48 -68.41 -89.99
CA MET A 187 33.55 -69.25 -90.76
C MET A 187 33.03 -68.54 -92.02
N ILE A 188 32.70 -67.24 -91.91
CA ILE A 188 32.30 -66.41 -93.06
C ILE A 188 33.45 -66.27 -94.05
N SER A 189 34.68 -66.02 -93.57
CA SER A 189 35.86 -65.92 -94.43
C SER A 189 36.11 -67.21 -95.20
N ILE A 190 36.03 -68.38 -94.54
CA ILE A 190 36.13 -69.68 -95.21
C ILE A 190 35.02 -69.85 -96.24
N GLY A 191 33.76 -69.60 -95.86
CA GLY A 191 32.62 -69.68 -96.78
C GLY A 191 32.81 -68.80 -98.01
N PHE A 192 33.30 -67.57 -97.82
CA PHE A 192 33.62 -66.64 -98.90
C PHE A 192 34.76 -67.14 -99.79
N THR A 193 35.82 -67.72 -99.22
CA THR A 193 36.91 -68.32 -100.01
C THR A 193 36.41 -69.49 -100.85
N VAL A 194 35.59 -70.38 -100.29
CA VAL A 194 34.99 -71.50 -101.03
C VAL A 194 34.12 -71.00 -102.17
N VAL A 195 33.23 -70.03 -101.91
CA VAL A 195 32.40 -69.40 -102.95
C VAL A 195 33.28 -68.76 -104.03
N SER A 196 34.35 -68.06 -103.65
CA SER A 196 35.28 -67.44 -104.59
C SER A 196 35.98 -68.47 -105.49
N VAL A 197 36.46 -69.57 -104.92
CA VAL A 197 37.09 -70.66 -105.68
C VAL A 197 36.09 -71.33 -106.62
N LEU A 198 34.86 -71.59 -106.16
CA LEU A 198 33.78 -72.13 -107.00
C LEU A 198 33.45 -71.19 -108.16
N ILE A 199 33.41 -69.88 -107.94
CA ILE A 199 33.22 -68.88 -109.02
C ILE A 199 34.37 -68.94 -110.03
N VAL A 200 35.62 -69.05 -109.58
CA VAL A 200 36.79 -69.15 -110.47
C VAL A 200 36.76 -70.44 -111.29
N ILE A 201 36.48 -71.58 -110.66
CA ILE A 201 36.36 -72.88 -111.33
C ILE A 201 35.20 -72.87 -112.34
N PHE A 202 34.04 -72.35 -111.95
CA PHE A 202 32.87 -72.22 -112.83
C PHE A 202 33.13 -71.29 -114.01
N ARG A 203 33.95 -70.25 -113.82
CA ARG A 203 34.41 -69.35 -114.89
C ARG A 203 35.43 -70.00 -115.84
N PHE A 204 36.18 -71.00 -115.39
CA PHE A 204 37.11 -71.79 -116.21
C PHE A 204 36.42 -72.96 -116.95
N LEU A 205 35.30 -73.46 -116.43
CA LEU A 205 34.48 -74.52 -117.02
C LEU A 205 33.45 -74.01 -118.04
N ARG A 206 33.42 -72.70 -118.29
CA ARG A 206 32.61 -72.04 -119.32
C ARG A 206 33.54 -71.42 -120.35
#